data_AF-A0A1V6CJH8-F1
#
_entry.id   AF-A0A1V6CJH8-F1
#
_cell.length_a   1.000
_cell.length_b   1.000
_cell.length_c   1.000
_cell.angle_alpha   90.00
_cell.angle_beta   90.00
_cell.angle_gamma   90.00
#
_symmetry.space_group_name_H-M   'P 1'
#
loop_
_entity.id
_entity.type
_entity.pdbx_description
1 polymer ?
#
loop_
_entity_poly.entity_id
_entity_poly.type
_entity_poly.pdbx_seq_one_letter_code
_entity_poly.pdbx_strand_id
1 'polypeptide(L)'
;MKDSVLKDKRILAVDDEPDVLEVLREEITMAVPTCVVDTATSYDKAMELLASWTYDLAIFDIMGVRGFDLLRIAVNRDYPIPVVMLTAHALSPEFLKESIEKGARAYLPKSSLGHVVPFLEDVLTYEYGDVWRRILKNVEGIFSSSRGPYWRKPDEDFWKEFDEKIGKE
;
A
#
# COMPACT_ATOMS: atom_id res chain seq x y z
N MET A 1 -1.09 13.87 -23.35
CA MET A 1 -1.26 13.04 -22.13
C MET A 1 -0.01 13.25 -21.30
N LYS A 2 -0.12 13.57 -20.00
CA LYS A 2 1.07 13.52 -19.13
C LYS A 2 1.52 12.06 -19.12
N ASP A 3 2.81 11.81 -19.35
CA ASP A 3 3.38 10.48 -19.15
C ASP A 3 3.16 10.09 -17.68
N SER A 4 2.64 8.88 -17.46
CA SER A 4 2.46 8.34 -16.10
C SER A 4 3.80 8.20 -15.40
N VAL A 5 3.85 8.46 -14.10
CA VAL A 5 5.05 8.23 -13.28
C VAL A 5 5.38 6.74 -13.11
N LEU A 6 4.44 5.84 -13.46
CA LEU A 6 4.63 4.40 -13.49
C LEU A 6 5.32 3.92 -14.78
N LYS A 7 5.54 4.80 -15.76
CA LYS A 7 6.22 4.46 -17.00
C LYS A 7 7.62 3.90 -16.70
N ASP A 8 7.89 2.73 -17.27
CA ASP A 8 9.15 1.98 -17.14
C ASP A 8 9.53 1.62 -15.68
N LYS A 9 8.54 1.64 -14.78
CA LYS A 9 8.69 1.22 -13.38
C LYS A 9 8.54 -0.27 -13.22
N ARG A 10 9.14 -0.82 -12.16
CA ARG A 10 8.96 -2.22 -11.77
C ARG A 10 8.29 -2.32 -10.41
N ILE A 11 7.15 -3.02 -10.39
CA ILE A 11 6.30 -3.20 -9.21
C ILE A 11 6.29 -4.68 -8.82
N LEU A 12 6.40 -4.94 -7.52
CA LEU A 12 6.16 -6.26 -6.95
C LEU A 12 4.79 -6.29 -6.28
N ALA A 13 3.88 -7.16 -6.73
CA ALA A 13 2.61 -7.43 -6.06
C ALA A 13 2.63 -8.82 -5.39
N VAL A 14 2.25 -8.89 -4.12
CA VAL A 14 2.26 -10.13 -3.35
C VAL A 14 0.93 -10.31 -2.63
N ASP A 15 0.23 -11.37 -2.96
CA ASP A 15 -1.10 -11.71 -2.46
C ASP A 15 -1.31 -13.21 -2.66
N ASP A 16 -1.87 -13.92 -1.69
CA ASP A 16 -2.11 -15.36 -1.81
C ASP A 16 -3.26 -15.70 -2.78
N GLU A 17 -4.08 -14.70 -3.12
CA GLU A 17 -5.20 -14.78 -4.06
C GLU A 17 -4.73 -14.47 -5.51
N PRO A 18 -4.62 -15.46 -6.41
CA PRO A 18 -4.09 -15.25 -7.76
C PRO A 18 -4.94 -14.33 -8.63
N ASP A 19 -6.24 -14.30 -8.41
CA ASP A 19 -7.21 -13.41 -9.05
C ASP A 19 -6.98 -11.94 -8.67
N VAL A 20 -6.65 -11.67 -7.40
CA VAL A 20 -6.25 -10.32 -6.96
C VAL A 20 -4.99 -9.85 -7.69
N LEU A 21 -4.00 -10.74 -7.84
CA LEU A 21 -2.76 -10.45 -8.57
C LEU A 21 -3.01 -10.24 -10.07
N GLU A 22 -3.94 -11.00 -10.66
CA GLU A 22 -4.34 -10.84 -12.06
C GLU A 22 -4.97 -9.47 -12.28
N VAL A 23 -5.95 -9.07 -11.47
CA VAL A 23 -6.60 -7.75 -11.55
C VAL A 23 -5.56 -6.63 -11.37
N LEU A 24 -4.67 -6.72 -10.37
CA LEU A 24 -3.60 -5.72 -10.18
C LEU A 24 -2.74 -5.56 -11.43
N ARG A 25 -2.30 -6.69 -12.01
CA ARG A 25 -1.47 -6.68 -13.20
C ARG A 25 -2.21 -6.08 -14.39
N GLU A 26 -3.45 -6.49 -14.62
CA GLU A 26 -4.29 -5.98 -15.71
C GLU A 26 -4.50 -4.47 -15.57
N GLU A 27 -4.97 -3.98 -14.43
CA GLU A 27 -5.25 -2.56 -14.22
C GLU A 27 -4.00 -1.69 -14.44
N ILE A 28 -2.85 -2.12 -13.93
CA ILE A 28 -1.58 -1.38 -14.07
C ILE A 28 -1.10 -1.42 -15.52
N THR A 29 -1.09 -2.59 -16.17
CA THR A 29 -0.52 -2.73 -17.53
C THR A 29 -1.46 -2.18 -18.61
N MET A 30 -2.78 -2.18 -18.40
CA MET A 30 -3.74 -1.52 -19.29
C MET A 30 -3.57 -0.01 -19.25
N ALA A 31 -3.37 0.58 -18.07
CA ALA A 31 -3.14 2.01 -17.93
C ALA A 31 -1.74 2.43 -18.40
N VAL A 32 -0.72 1.61 -18.11
CA VAL A 32 0.70 1.91 -18.37
C VAL A 32 1.41 0.66 -18.93
N PRO A 33 1.35 0.42 -20.26
CA PRO A 33 1.86 -0.81 -20.87
C PRO A 33 3.35 -1.10 -20.70
N THR A 34 4.16 -0.10 -20.33
CA THR A 34 5.60 -0.27 -20.10
C THR A 34 5.96 -0.54 -18.63
N CYS A 35 4.99 -0.45 -17.71
CA CYS A 35 5.20 -0.81 -16.32
C CYS A 35 5.32 -2.34 -16.19
N VAL A 36 6.37 -2.81 -15.54
CA VAL A 36 6.60 -4.23 -15.27
C VAL A 36 5.99 -4.59 -13.92
N VAL A 37 5.10 -5.59 -13.89
CA VAL A 37 4.46 -6.07 -12.66
C VAL A 37 4.85 -7.52 -12.43
N ASP A 38 5.76 -7.75 -11.49
CA ASP A 38 6.06 -9.09 -10.99
C ASP A 38 5.07 -9.44 -9.88
N THR A 39 4.75 -10.73 -9.77
CA THR A 39 3.78 -11.21 -8.78
C THR A 39 4.30 -12.41 -8.02
N ALA A 40 3.95 -12.51 -6.74
CA ALA A 40 4.19 -13.69 -5.92
C ALA A 40 2.95 -14.06 -5.10
N THR A 41 2.64 -15.36 -5.04
CA THR A 41 1.52 -15.89 -4.24
C THR A 41 1.93 -16.35 -2.85
N SER A 42 3.20 -16.18 -2.47
CA SER A 42 3.71 -16.60 -1.18
C SER A 42 4.86 -15.72 -0.74
N TYR A 43 5.09 -15.70 0.57
CA TYR A 43 6.22 -15.02 1.17
C TYR A 43 7.56 -15.48 0.58
N ASP A 44 7.77 -16.79 0.45
CA ASP A 44 9.07 -17.33 0.01
C ASP A 44 9.35 -16.89 -1.43
N LYS A 45 8.34 -16.90 -2.29
CA LYS A 45 8.48 -16.41 -3.66
C LYS A 45 8.71 -14.89 -3.71
N ALA A 46 8.06 -14.13 -2.84
CA ALA A 46 8.32 -12.69 -2.72
C ALA A 46 9.76 -12.40 -2.29
N MET A 47 10.30 -13.20 -1.36
CA MET A 47 11.70 -13.07 -0.93
C MET A 47 12.69 -13.39 -2.05
N GLU A 48 12.45 -14.43 -2.86
CA GLU A 48 13.26 -14.71 -4.05
C GLU A 48 13.29 -13.53 -5.02
N LEU A 49 12.13 -12.92 -5.27
CA LEU A 49 11.99 -11.76 -6.15
C LEU A 49 12.70 -10.53 -5.59
N LEU A 50 12.50 -10.23 -4.29
CA LEU A 50 13.18 -9.14 -3.59
C LEU A 50 14.71 -9.32 -3.52
N ALA A 51 15.21 -10.55 -3.61
CA ALA A 51 16.64 -10.82 -3.71
C ALA A 51 17.18 -10.68 -5.13
N SER A 52 16.35 -10.93 -6.14
CA SER A 52 16.74 -10.98 -7.55
C SER A 52 16.61 -9.63 -8.26
N TRP A 53 15.71 -8.77 -7.80
CA TRP A 53 15.35 -7.52 -8.48
C TRP A 53 15.25 -6.35 -7.51
N THR A 54 15.42 -5.16 -8.07
CA THR A 54 15.06 -3.90 -7.43
C THR A 54 13.67 -3.48 -7.90
N TYR A 55 12.88 -2.93 -6.98
CA TYR A 55 11.52 -2.49 -7.24
C TYR A 55 11.36 -1.01 -6.90
N ASP A 56 10.61 -0.30 -7.74
CA ASP A 56 10.25 1.09 -7.50
C ASP A 56 9.09 1.20 -6.49
N LEU A 57 8.26 0.16 -6.40
CA LEU A 57 7.10 0.09 -5.53
C LEU A 57 6.78 -1.37 -5.23
N ALA A 58 6.28 -1.65 -4.03
CA ALA A 58 5.72 -2.95 -3.71
C ALA A 58 4.30 -2.84 -3.14
N ILE A 59 3.49 -3.86 -3.42
CA ILE A 59 2.10 -3.99 -2.99
C ILE A 59 1.98 -5.33 -2.26
N PHE A 60 1.67 -5.33 -0.97
CA PHE A 60 1.62 -6.54 -0.15
C PHE A 60 0.26 -6.72 0.52
N ASP A 61 -0.36 -7.87 0.34
CA ASP A 61 -1.46 -8.31 1.20
C ASP A 61 -0.98 -8.53 2.65
N ILE A 62 -1.81 -8.13 3.61
CA ILE A 62 -1.44 -8.18 5.02
C ILE A 62 -1.41 -9.61 5.57
N MET A 63 -2.45 -10.42 5.30
CA MET A 63 -2.72 -11.64 6.07
C MET A 63 -2.22 -12.92 5.39
N GLY A 64 -2.38 -13.05 4.07
CA GLY A 64 -2.09 -14.30 3.35
C GLY A 64 -0.60 -14.56 3.10
N VAL A 65 0.21 -13.51 3.07
CA VAL A 65 1.63 -13.59 2.64
C VAL A 65 2.61 -13.06 3.69
N ARG A 66 2.18 -12.93 4.94
CA ARG A 66 2.96 -12.28 6.01
C ARG A 66 3.37 -10.86 5.61
N GLY A 67 2.40 -10.05 5.18
CA GLY A 67 2.63 -8.73 4.58
C GLY A 67 3.44 -7.79 5.47
N PHE A 68 3.26 -7.83 6.79
CA PHE A 68 4.04 -6.99 7.70
C PHE A 68 5.52 -7.39 7.79
N ASP A 69 5.85 -8.66 7.62
CA ASP A 69 7.24 -9.11 7.54
C ASP A 69 7.88 -8.60 6.25
N LEU A 70 7.17 -8.72 5.12
CA LEU A 70 7.61 -8.20 3.82
C LEU A 70 7.76 -6.67 3.84
N LEU A 71 6.81 -5.96 4.45
CA LEU A 71 6.87 -4.51 4.66
C LEU A 71 8.15 -4.13 5.40
N ARG A 72 8.40 -4.75 6.56
CA ARG A 72 9.61 -4.47 7.36
C ARG A 72 10.87 -4.74 6.55
N ILE A 73 10.91 -5.82 5.77
CA ILE A 73 12.07 -6.15 4.94
C ILE A 73 12.27 -5.10 3.85
N ALA A 74 11.20 -4.71 3.15
CA ALA A 74 11.24 -3.78 2.02
C ALA A 74 11.66 -2.36 2.41
N VAL A 75 11.20 -1.85 3.56
CA VAL A 75 11.51 -0.48 4.01
C VAL A 75 12.89 -0.36 4.68
N ASN A 76 13.47 -1.46 5.16
CA ASN A 76 14.78 -1.48 5.83
C ASN A 76 15.93 -1.93 4.93
N ARG A 77 15.73 -1.98 3.61
CA ARG A 77 16.79 -2.26 2.64
C ARG A 77 17.72 -1.05 2.51
N ASP A 78 18.92 -1.27 1.99
CA ASP A 78 19.86 -0.18 1.63
C ASP A 78 19.21 0.84 0.69
N TYR A 79 18.32 0.36 -0.20
CA TYR A 79 17.42 1.16 -1.02
C TYR A 79 15.97 0.82 -0.64
N PRO A 80 15.36 1.59 0.28
CA PRO A 80 13.99 1.34 0.73
C PRO A 80 12.99 1.39 -0.41
N ILE A 81 12.08 0.41 -0.43
CA ILE A 81 11.00 0.34 -1.41
C ILE A 81 9.74 0.96 -0.77
N PRO A 82 9.05 1.91 -1.42
CA PRO A 82 7.75 2.37 -0.93
C PRO A 82 6.73 1.23 -1.04
N VAL A 83 6.05 0.93 0.07
CA VAL A 83 5.12 -0.19 0.17
C VAL A 83 3.69 0.28 0.33
N VAL A 84 2.78 -0.27 -0.47
CA VAL A 84 1.33 -0.17 -0.33
C VAL A 84 0.81 -1.44 0.32
N MET A 85 0.13 -1.31 1.46
CA MET A 85 -0.52 -2.46 2.11
C MET A 85 -1.91 -2.67 1.52
N LEU A 86 -2.19 -3.89 1.07
CA LEU A 86 -3.51 -4.32 0.62
C LEU A 86 -4.25 -5.07 1.72
N THR A 87 -5.57 -4.88 1.77
CA THR A 87 -6.41 -5.58 2.74
C THR A 87 -7.79 -5.89 2.17
N ALA A 88 -8.26 -7.11 2.37
CA ALA A 88 -9.68 -7.42 2.19
C ALA A 88 -10.55 -6.76 3.27
N HIS A 89 -9.96 -6.51 4.43
CA HIS A 89 -10.60 -5.98 5.63
C HIS A 89 -10.05 -4.59 5.94
N ALA A 90 -10.42 -3.57 5.16
CA ALA A 90 -10.10 -2.16 5.47
C ALA A 90 -10.75 -1.62 6.75
N LEU A 91 -11.16 -2.52 7.65
CA LEU A 91 -11.93 -2.29 8.85
C LEU A 91 -11.13 -2.63 10.12
N SER A 92 -9.80 -2.81 10.09
CA SER A 92 -8.99 -2.90 11.31
C SER A 92 -8.17 -1.61 11.52
N PRO A 93 -8.54 -0.76 12.50
CA PRO A 93 -7.72 0.38 12.90
C PRO A 93 -6.31 -0.05 13.34
N GLU A 94 -6.22 -1.23 13.93
CA GLU A 94 -4.99 -1.83 14.41
C GLU A 94 -4.04 -2.13 13.24
N PHE A 95 -4.54 -2.73 12.14
CA PHE A 95 -3.73 -2.95 10.94
C PHE A 95 -3.34 -1.65 10.23
N LEU A 96 -4.21 -0.65 10.22
CA LEU A 96 -3.87 0.67 9.68
C LEU A 96 -2.73 1.30 10.49
N LYS A 97 -2.87 1.33 11.82
CA LYS A 97 -1.83 1.81 12.74
C LYS A 97 -0.52 1.06 12.54
N GLU A 98 -0.57 -0.27 12.56
CA GLU A 98 0.61 -1.12 12.40
C GLU A 98 1.30 -0.91 11.05
N SER A 99 0.54 -0.68 9.98
CA SER A 99 1.08 -0.33 8.66
C SER A 99 1.85 1.00 8.70
N ILE A 100 1.28 2.02 9.35
CA ILE A 100 1.90 3.33 9.51
C ILE A 100 3.20 3.23 10.32
N GLU A 101 3.16 2.56 11.47
CA GLU A 101 4.30 2.41 12.37
C GLU A 101 5.47 1.66 11.70
N LYS A 102 5.16 0.67 10.87
CA LYS A 102 6.17 -0.07 10.10
C LYS A 102 6.63 0.63 8.82
N GLY A 103 6.15 1.85 8.55
CA GLY A 103 6.65 2.68 7.45
C GLY A 103 5.99 2.42 6.09
N ALA A 104 4.78 1.86 6.06
CA ALA A 104 4.01 1.79 4.82
C ALA A 104 3.78 3.19 4.24
N ARG A 105 3.70 3.25 2.91
CA ARG A 105 3.46 4.48 2.15
C ARG A 105 1.98 4.73 1.91
N ALA A 106 1.18 3.67 1.83
CA ALA A 106 -0.27 3.74 1.73
C ALA A 106 -0.92 2.45 2.25
N TYR A 107 -2.23 2.51 2.47
CA TYR A 107 -3.08 1.41 2.89
C TYR A 107 -4.36 1.43 2.05
N LEU A 108 -4.60 0.37 1.27
CA LEU A 108 -5.70 0.30 0.30
C LEU A 108 -6.58 -0.94 0.52
N PRO A 109 -7.92 -0.80 0.49
CA PRO A 109 -8.80 -1.95 0.41
C PRO A 109 -8.69 -2.65 -0.96
N LYS A 110 -8.83 -3.98 -0.98
CA LYS A 110 -8.94 -4.76 -2.23
C LYS A 110 -10.16 -4.35 -3.08
N SER A 111 -11.17 -3.69 -2.50
CA SER A 111 -12.28 -3.12 -3.28
C SER A 111 -11.90 -1.91 -4.15
N SER A 112 -10.70 -1.34 -3.98
CA SER A 112 -10.18 -0.24 -4.79
C SER A 112 -9.29 -0.67 -5.95
N LEU A 113 -9.13 -1.98 -6.19
CA LEU A 113 -8.21 -2.52 -7.21
C LEU A 113 -8.50 -1.99 -8.63
N GLY A 114 -9.78 -1.91 -9.02
CA GLY A 114 -10.18 -1.41 -10.35
C GLY A 114 -9.86 0.07 -10.61
N HIS A 115 -9.34 0.79 -9.61
CA HIS A 115 -8.85 2.16 -9.75
C HIS A 115 -7.53 2.35 -8.98
N VAL A 116 -6.68 1.33 -8.93
CA VAL A 116 -5.44 1.35 -8.13
C VAL A 116 -4.40 2.34 -8.66
N VAL A 117 -4.36 2.56 -9.98
CA VAL A 117 -3.28 3.30 -10.66
C VAL A 117 -3.09 4.73 -10.12
N PRO A 118 -4.12 5.59 -9.98
CA PRO A 118 -3.95 6.91 -9.38
C PRO A 118 -3.34 6.88 -7.97
N PHE A 119 -3.63 5.85 -7.16
CA PHE A 119 -3.04 5.72 -5.83
C PHE A 119 -1.55 5.39 -5.90
N LEU A 120 -1.14 4.53 -6.85
CA LEU A 120 0.27 4.20 -7.06
C LEU A 120 1.05 5.40 -7.60
N GLU A 121 0.43 6.19 -8.49
CA GLU A 121 1.01 7.43 -8.98
C GLU A 121 1.20 8.45 -7.85
N ASP A 122 0.20 8.62 -6.98
CA ASP A 122 0.29 9.50 -5.81
C ASP A 122 1.43 9.06 -4.88
N VAL A 123 1.55 7.75 -4.63
CA VAL A 123 2.60 7.14 -3.80
C VAL A 123 4.02 7.48 -4.28
N LEU A 124 4.25 7.50 -5.59
CA LEU A 124 5.56 7.79 -6.20
C LEU A 124 5.79 9.28 -6.45
N THR A 125 4.74 10.09 -6.47
CA THR A 125 4.84 11.52 -6.85
C THR A 125 4.94 12.43 -5.64
N TYR A 126 4.15 12.17 -4.60
CA TYR A 126 4.02 13.08 -3.45
C TYR A 126 4.85 12.62 -2.27
N GLU A 127 5.13 13.54 -1.35
CA GLU A 127 5.80 13.28 -0.08
C GLU A 127 4.94 12.43 0.88
N TYR A 128 5.59 11.86 1.91
CA TYR A 128 4.94 10.90 2.83
C TYR A 128 3.65 11.44 3.44
N GLY A 129 3.69 12.66 3.97
CA GLY A 129 2.52 13.29 4.60
C GLY A 129 1.40 13.58 3.60
N ASP A 130 1.74 14.02 2.39
CA ASP A 130 0.76 14.29 1.33
C ASP A 130 -0.01 13.04 0.91
N VAL A 131 0.70 11.92 0.71
CA VAL A 131 0.08 10.63 0.39
C VAL A 131 -0.87 10.24 1.51
N TRP A 132 -0.42 10.24 2.77
CA TRP A 132 -1.26 9.84 3.90
C TRP A 132 -2.48 10.75 4.11
N ARG A 133 -2.36 12.08 3.93
CA ARG A 133 -3.53 12.98 3.99
C ARG A 133 -4.60 12.61 2.97
N ARG A 134 -4.19 12.26 1.75
CA ARG A 134 -5.10 11.83 0.67
C ARG A 134 -5.76 10.49 0.96
N ILE A 135 -4.96 9.52 1.39
CA ILE A 135 -5.44 8.16 1.71
C ILE A 135 -6.37 8.17 2.93
N LEU A 136 -5.98 8.84 4.02
CA LEU A 136 -6.77 8.87 5.25
C LEU A 136 -8.16 9.46 5.05
N LYS A 137 -8.31 10.47 4.17
CA LYS A 137 -9.61 11.05 3.87
C LYS A 137 -10.61 10.00 3.37
N ASN A 138 -10.15 9.06 2.55
CA ASN A 138 -10.99 7.97 2.03
C ASN A 138 -11.19 6.87 3.07
N VAL A 139 -10.12 6.53 3.79
CA VAL A 139 -10.10 5.45 4.77
C VAL A 139 -10.95 5.80 6.02
N GLU A 140 -10.94 7.06 6.47
CA GLU A 140 -11.74 7.55 7.60
C GLU A 140 -13.24 7.36 7.40
N GLY A 141 -13.74 7.59 6.18
CA GLY A 141 -15.15 7.39 5.86
C GLY A 141 -15.57 5.92 6.02
N ILE A 142 -14.71 4.99 5.60
CA ILE A 142 -14.93 3.55 5.72
C ILE A 142 -14.95 3.13 7.20
N PHE A 143 -13.98 3.58 7.99
CA PHE A 143 -13.93 3.27 9.42
C PHE A 143 -15.09 3.88 10.20
N SER A 144 -15.43 5.14 9.92
CA SER A 144 -16.53 5.82 10.61
C SER A 144 -17.88 5.17 10.33
N SER A 145 -18.09 4.69 9.09
CA SER A 145 -19.34 4.03 8.70
C SER A 145 -19.47 2.63 9.31
N SER A 146 -18.37 1.92 9.50
CA SER A 146 -18.36 0.52 9.96
C SER A 146 -18.23 0.36 11.48
N ARG A 147 -17.40 1.19 12.13
CA ARG A 147 -17.07 1.12 13.57
C ARG A 147 -17.54 2.34 14.37
N GLY A 148 -18.14 3.32 13.70
CA GLY A 148 -18.56 4.57 14.30
C GLY A 148 -17.44 5.62 14.36
N PRO A 149 -17.78 6.87 14.72
CA PRO A 149 -16.87 8.02 14.64
C PRO A 149 -15.70 7.97 15.62
N TYR A 150 -15.73 7.08 16.62
CA TYR A 150 -14.72 6.98 17.68
C TYR A 150 -13.71 5.85 17.45
N TRP A 151 -13.57 5.35 16.22
CA TRP A 151 -12.68 4.23 15.89
C TRP A 151 -11.20 4.48 16.22
N ARG A 152 -10.78 5.75 16.30
CA ARG A 152 -9.43 6.17 16.71
C ARG A 152 -9.21 6.24 18.23
N LYS A 153 -10.28 6.23 19.03
CA LYS A 153 -10.23 6.47 20.49
C LYS A 153 -9.30 5.51 21.26
N PRO A 154 -9.20 4.20 20.92
CA PRO A 154 -8.29 3.30 21.63
C PRO A 154 -6.81 3.71 21.58
N ASP A 155 -6.39 4.42 20.54
CA ASP A 155 -5.01 4.80 20.27
C ASP A 155 -4.89 6.33 20.03
N GLU A 156 -5.67 7.13 20.77
CA GLU A 156 -5.84 8.56 20.50
C GLU A 156 -4.52 9.34 20.43
N ASP A 157 -3.57 9.03 21.31
CA ASP A 157 -2.26 9.69 21.34
C ASP A 157 -1.46 9.44 20.06
N PHE A 158 -1.46 8.19 19.57
CA PHE A 158 -0.83 7.85 18.29
C PHE A 158 -1.45 8.63 17.14
N TRP A 159 -2.78 8.72 17.08
CA TRP A 159 -3.46 9.41 15.98
C TRP A 159 -3.20 10.92 16.00
N LYS A 160 -3.10 11.55 17.19
CA LYS A 160 -2.70 12.96 17.32
C LYS A 160 -1.28 13.18 16.81
N GLU A 161 -0.32 12.40 17.29
CA GLU A 161 1.08 12.48 16.83
C GLU A 161 1.22 12.23 15.33
N PHE A 162 0.45 11.28 14.80
CA PHE A 162 0.46 10.97 13.38
C PHE A 162 -0.15 12.08 12.53
N ASP A 163 -1.30 12.64 12.93
CA ASP A 163 -1.95 13.75 12.24
C ASP A 163 -1.01 14.99 12.22
N GLU A 164 -0.33 15.30 13.33
CA GLU A 164 0.70 16.34 13.40
C GLU A 164 1.88 16.05 12.43
N LYS A 165 2.40 14.82 12.44
CA LYS A 165 3.51 14.39 11.57
C LYS A 165 3.18 14.54 10.09
N ILE A 166 1.94 14.27 9.70
CA ILE A 166 1.49 14.43 8.32
C ILE A 166 0.91 15.82 8.06
N GLY A 167 1.03 16.79 8.97
CA GLY A 167 0.52 18.15 8.82
C GLY A 167 -0.97 18.21 8.51
N LYS A 168 -1.77 17.38 9.18
CA LYS A 168 -3.22 17.40 9.14
C LYS A 168 -3.69 18.22 10.34
N GLU A 169 -4.22 19.41 10.08
CA GLU A 169 -4.87 20.28 11.08
C GLU A 169 -6.26 19.77 11.45
#